data_AF-R6PPR2-F1
#
_entry.id   AF-R6PPR2-F1
#
_cell.length_a   1.000
_cell.length_b   1.000
_cell.length_c   1.000
_cell.angle_alpha   90.00
_cell.angle_beta   90.00
_cell.angle_gamma   90.00
#
_symmetry.space_group_name_H-M   'P 1'
#
loop_
_entity.id
_entity.type
_entity.pdbx_description
1 polymer ?
#
loop_
_entity_poly.entity_id
_entity_poly.type
_entity_poly.pdbx_seq_one_letter_code
_entity_poly.pdbx_strand_id
1 'polypeptide(L)'
;MLSLYDNVKLPDIVDIPEKKALYESCFEEIKGSFISTRKMLYTIIDDDDENGMNMEMLKMAYKNFYSTFDKIAMFLSNYIDIRLKSYEIDFAKIWNCKNGDIRSEILAYSQNMPLLGLYNIKLDVYGMKTDWYVVDEQTKDLKMLRNYMEHKSIIIKDGPMSRTEYQLIISKKELELNTIRLAQLVRCAIIYLCNFVLHAEFDKHHL
;
A
#
# COMPACT_ATOMS: atom_id res chain seq x y z
N MET A 1 -19.73 13.24 5.62
CA MET A 1 -19.53 12.20 4.59
C MET A 1 -18.23 12.55 3.85
N LEU A 2 -17.09 11.98 4.24
CA LEU A 2 -15.84 12.13 3.48
C LEU A 2 -16.09 11.53 2.10
N SER A 3 -15.98 12.36 1.06
CA SER A 3 -16.34 12.05 -0.32
C SER A 3 -15.98 10.62 -0.73
N LEU A 4 -16.98 9.85 -1.20
CA LEU A 4 -16.76 8.58 -1.90
C LEU A 4 -15.96 8.78 -3.20
N TYR A 5 -15.93 10.02 -3.74
CA TYR A 5 -15.10 10.41 -4.87
C TYR A 5 -13.68 10.73 -4.39
N ASP A 6 -12.72 9.87 -4.75
CA ASP A 6 -11.30 10.20 -4.66
C ASP A 6 -10.92 11.10 -5.85
N ASN A 7 -10.77 12.39 -5.56
CA ASN A 7 -10.48 13.43 -6.56
C ASN A 7 -8.96 13.59 -6.82
N VAL A 8 -8.13 12.69 -6.30
CA VAL A 8 -6.69 12.70 -6.57
C VAL A 8 -6.47 12.42 -8.06
N LYS A 9 -5.64 13.26 -8.68
CA LYS A 9 -5.24 13.17 -10.08
C LYS A 9 -3.76 13.47 -10.15
N LEU A 10 -3.03 12.76 -11.01
CA LEU A 10 -1.64 13.12 -11.28
C LEU A 10 -1.56 14.57 -11.79
N PRO A 11 -0.47 15.28 -11.44
CA PRO A 11 -0.11 16.54 -12.11
C PRO A 11 0.22 16.27 -13.58
N ASP A 12 0.39 17.34 -14.35
CA ASP A 12 0.97 17.19 -15.69
C ASP A 12 2.42 16.71 -15.56
N ILE A 13 2.76 15.65 -16.30
CA ILE A 13 4.10 15.05 -16.30
C ILE A 13 4.79 15.46 -17.60
N VAL A 14 5.96 16.07 -17.47
CA VAL A 14 6.74 16.53 -18.62
C VAL A 14 7.76 15.48 -19.00
N ASP A 15 7.32 14.61 -19.91
CA ASP A 15 8.11 13.53 -20.49
C ASP A 15 7.60 13.25 -21.93
N ILE A 16 8.21 12.30 -22.62
CA ILE A 16 7.75 11.84 -23.94
C ILE A 16 6.31 11.30 -23.86
N PRO A 17 5.49 11.45 -24.92
CA PRO A 17 4.08 11.07 -24.89
C PRO A 17 3.81 9.64 -24.43
N GLU A 18 4.66 8.69 -24.80
CA GLU A 18 4.52 7.28 -24.40
C GLU A 18 4.70 7.08 -22.90
N LYS A 19 5.68 7.76 -22.29
CA LYS A 19 5.94 7.69 -20.84
C LYS A 19 4.85 8.40 -20.05
N LYS A 20 4.41 9.56 -20.51
CA LYS A 20 3.28 10.27 -19.91
C LYS A 20 2.02 9.39 -19.88
N ALA A 21 1.66 8.80 -21.01
CA ALA A 21 0.50 7.90 -21.09
C ALA A 21 0.64 6.66 -20.18
N LEU A 22 1.86 6.12 -20.06
CA LEU A 22 2.16 5.03 -19.13
C LEU A 22 1.89 5.43 -17.68
N TYR A 23 2.41 6.57 -17.22
CA TYR A 23 2.22 7.03 -15.84
C TYR A 23 0.75 7.32 -15.53
N GLU A 24 0.05 8.01 -16.43
CA GLU A 24 -1.39 8.26 -16.31
C GLU A 24 -2.18 6.95 -16.19
N SER A 25 -1.91 5.97 -17.06
CA SER A 25 -2.57 4.67 -17.03
C SER A 25 -2.29 3.88 -15.76
N CYS A 26 -1.03 3.82 -15.31
CA CYS A 26 -0.66 3.13 -14.08
C CYS A 26 -1.33 3.78 -12.86
N PHE A 27 -1.41 5.11 -12.80
CA PHE A 27 -2.04 5.80 -11.68
C PHE A 27 -3.56 5.63 -11.65
N GLU A 28 -4.22 5.69 -12.81
CA GLU A 28 -5.66 5.40 -12.88
C GLU A 28 -5.96 3.94 -12.49
N GLU A 29 -5.07 2.99 -12.80
CA GLU A 29 -5.20 1.61 -12.32
C GLU A 29 -5.07 1.52 -10.78
N ILE A 30 -4.07 2.18 -10.19
CA ILE A 30 -3.88 2.25 -8.72
C ILE A 30 -5.14 2.81 -8.06
N LYS A 31 -5.65 3.93 -8.57
CA LYS A 31 -6.84 4.61 -8.07
C LYS A 31 -8.10 3.74 -8.23
N GLY A 32 -8.31 3.16 -9.42
CA GLY A 32 -9.44 2.30 -9.72
C GLY A 32 -9.48 1.05 -8.84
N SER A 33 -8.32 0.42 -8.63
CA SER A 33 -8.13 -0.72 -7.72
C SER A 33 -8.51 -0.34 -6.29
N PHE A 34 -8.01 0.79 -5.79
CA PHE A 34 -8.32 1.28 -4.45
C PHE A 34 -9.81 1.58 -4.27
N ILE A 35 -10.43 2.34 -5.17
CA ILE A 35 -11.85 2.72 -5.10
C ILE A 35 -12.74 1.47 -5.09
N SER A 36 -12.47 0.51 -5.99
CA SER A 36 -13.28 -0.70 -6.11
C SER A 36 -13.17 -1.58 -4.86
N THR A 37 -11.94 -1.74 -4.35
CA THR A 37 -11.67 -2.51 -3.13
C THR A 37 -12.29 -1.84 -1.90
N ARG A 38 -12.21 -0.51 -1.80
CA ARG A 38 -12.83 0.25 -0.71
C ARG A 38 -14.35 0.15 -0.72
N LYS A 39 -14.98 0.18 -1.90
CA LYS A 39 -16.43 -0.05 -2.03
C LYS A 39 -16.82 -1.45 -1.58
N MET A 40 -16.07 -2.47 -1.99
CA MET A 40 -16.27 -3.85 -1.54
C MET A 40 -16.19 -3.95 -0.01
N LEU A 41 -15.13 -3.38 0.59
CA LEU A 41 -14.97 -3.35 2.05
C LEU A 41 -16.14 -2.66 2.75
N TYR A 42 -16.58 -1.51 2.22
CA TYR A 42 -17.73 -0.79 2.78
C TYR A 42 -18.99 -1.64 2.79
N THR A 43 -19.31 -2.31 1.67
CA THR A 43 -20.47 -3.21 1.58
C THR A 43 -20.39 -4.35 2.60
N ILE A 44 -19.20 -4.94 2.80
CA ILE A 44 -19.01 -6.03 3.77
C ILE A 44 -19.22 -5.56 5.22
N ILE A 45 -18.80 -4.33 5.55
CA ILE A 45 -18.93 -3.78 6.90
C ILE A 45 -20.37 -3.32 7.18
N ASP A 46 -21.05 -2.79 6.17
CA ASP A 46 -22.44 -2.33 6.26
C ASP A 46 -23.42 -3.51 6.32
N ASP A 47 -23.03 -4.65 5.76
CA ASP A 47 -23.77 -5.91 5.82
C ASP A 47 -23.40 -6.72 7.08
N ASP A 48 -24.32 -6.78 8.04
CA ASP A 48 -24.15 -7.51 9.30
C ASP A 48 -24.26 -9.05 9.12
N ASP A 49 -24.45 -9.53 7.88
CA ASP A 49 -24.49 -10.96 7.60
C ASP A 49 -23.10 -11.62 7.78
N GLU A 50 -23.04 -12.63 8.64
CA GLU A 50 -21.87 -13.46 8.92
C GLU A 50 -21.78 -14.69 8.00
N ASN A 51 -22.29 -14.59 6.77
CA ASN A 51 -22.14 -15.67 5.81
C ASN A 51 -20.67 -15.82 5.34
N GLY A 52 -20.31 -17.03 4.91
CA GLY A 52 -18.94 -17.35 4.50
C GLY A 52 -18.47 -16.61 3.24
N MET A 53 -19.38 -16.06 2.43
CA MET A 53 -19.02 -15.29 1.24
C MET A 53 -18.45 -13.92 1.64
N ASN A 54 -19.08 -13.23 2.59
CA ASN A 54 -18.58 -11.95 3.12
C ASN A 54 -17.18 -12.11 3.76
N MET A 55 -16.94 -13.25 4.43
CA MET A 55 -15.64 -13.58 5.01
C MET A 55 -14.52 -13.71 3.97
N GLU A 56 -14.75 -14.42 2.86
CA GLU A 56 -13.76 -14.55 1.79
C GLU A 56 -13.57 -13.23 1.03
N MET A 57 -14.64 -12.46 0.82
CA MET A 57 -14.53 -11.12 0.22
C MET A 57 -13.73 -10.16 1.09
N LEU A 58 -13.81 -10.27 2.43
CA LEU A 58 -13.00 -9.47 3.35
C LEU A 58 -11.51 -9.81 3.21
N LYS A 59 -11.17 -11.10 3.12
CA LYS A 59 -9.80 -11.57 2.85
C LYS A 59 -9.30 -11.05 1.50
N MET A 60 -10.14 -11.09 0.46
CA MET A 60 -9.81 -10.54 -0.86
C MET A 60 -9.56 -9.02 -0.80
N ALA A 61 -10.40 -8.27 -0.09
CA ALA A 61 -10.20 -6.83 0.07
C ALA A 61 -8.84 -6.51 0.71
N TYR A 62 -8.48 -7.26 1.76
CA TYR A 62 -7.17 -7.14 2.41
C TYR A 62 -6.00 -7.34 1.44
N LYS A 63 -6.04 -8.41 0.63
CA LYS A 63 -5.01 -8.69 -0.39
C LYS A 63 -4.94 -7.61 -1.47
N ASN A 64 -6.09 -7.12 -1.93
CA ASN A 64 -6.16 -6.09 -2.97
C ASN A 64 -5.55 -4.76 -2.53
N PHE A 65 -5.67 -4.39 -1.26
CA PHE A 65 -4.96 -3.22 -0.72
C PHE A 65 -3.44 -3.40 -0.74
N TYR A 66 -2.92 -4.59 -0.40
CA TYR A 66 -1.49 -4.89 -0.56
C TYR A 66 -1.04 -4.87 -2.02
N SER A 67 -1.84 -5.44 -2.92
CA SER A 67 -1.57 -5.34 -4.36
C SER A 67 -1.48 -3.89 -4.82
N THR A 68 -2.29 -2.99 -4.26
CA THR A 68 -2.25 -1.56 -4.57
C THR A 68 -0.92 -0.93 -4.11
N PHE A 69 -0.37 -1.31 -2.95
CA PHE A 69 0.99 -0.90 -2.56
C PHE A 69 2.04 -1.37 -3.57
N ASP A 70 1.97 -2.62 -4.03
CA ASP A 70 2.95 -3.16 -4.98
C ASP A 70 2.84 -2.46 -6.35
N LYS A 71 1.64 -2.03 -6.77
CA LYS A 71 1.47 -1.17 -7.96
C LYS A 71 2.07 0.22 -7.77
N ILE A 72 1.96 0.82 -6.58
CA ILE A 72 2.65 2.07 -6.24
C ILE A 72 4.17 1.89 -6.33
N ALA A 73 4.71 0.76 -5.86
CA ALA A 73 6.12 0.45 -5.99
C ALA A 73 6.54 0.34 -7.47
N MET A 74 5.76 -0.37 -8.29
CA MET A 74 6.03 -0.46 -9.73
C MET A 74 6.04 0.92 -10.41
N PHE A 75 5.06 1.78 -10.09
CA PHE A 75 5.03 3.16 -10.57
C PHE A 75 6.30 3.91 -10.16
N LEU A 76 6.64 3.92 -8.86
CA LEU A 76 7.82 4.62 -8.33
C LEU A 76 9.10 4.13 -8.99
N SER A 77 9.25 2.82 -9.18
CA SER A 77 10.45 2.24 -9.78
C SER A 77 10.64 2.73 -11.20
N ASN A 78 9.56 2.83 -11.98
CA ASN A 78 9.63 3.33 -13.35
C ASN A 78 9.85 4.85 -13.41
N TYR A 79 9.18 5.61 -12.55
CA TYR A 79 9.27 7.07 -12.52
C TYR A 79 10.63 7.58 -12.03
N ILE A 80 11.22 6.93 -11.02
CA ILE A 80 12.54 7.28 -10.45
C ILE A 80 13.70 6.63 -11.23
N ASP A 81 13.40 5.76 -12.21
CA ASP A 81 14.39 4.94 -12.94
C ASP A 81 15.20 3.99 -12.04
N ILE A 82 14.55 3.35 -11.07
CA ILE A 82 15.17 2.32 -10.22
C ILE A 82 15.32 1.04 -11.04
N ARG A 83 16.57 0.61 -11.26
CA ARG A 83 16.92 -0.54 -12.11
C ARG A 83 16.77 -1.88 -11.39
N LEU A 84 15.53 -2.23 -11.05
CA LEU A 84 15.15 -3.55 -10.56
C LEU A 84 14.36 -4.31 -11.63
N LYS A 85 14.43 -5.64 -11.58
CA LYS A 85 13.54 -6.46 -12.41
C LYS A 85 12.14 -6.40 -11.83
N SER A 86 11.11 -6.39 -12.69
CA SER A 86 9.71 -6.22 -12.27
C SER A 86 9.27 -7.21 -11.18
N TYR A 87 9.71 -8.46 -11.24
CA TYR A 87 9.37 -9.48 -10.24
C TYR A 87 10.08 -9.32 -8.88
N GLU A 88 11.06 -8.42 -8.79
CA GLU A 88 11.77 -8.11 -7.54
C GLU A 88 11.17 -6.89 -6.82
N ILE A 89 10.25 -6.18 -7.49
CA ILE A 89 9.66 -4.94 -6.99
C ILE A 89 8.40 -5.28 -6.19
N ASP A 90 8.46 -4.92 -4.91
CA ASP A 90 7.30 -4.81 -4.03
C ASP A 90 7.48 -3.57 -3.15
N PHE A 91 6.40 -3.12 -2.51
CA PHE A 91 6.43 -1.90 -1.72
C PHE A 91 7.36 -1.98 -0.50
N ALA A 92 7.71 -3.17 -0.03
CA ALA A 92 8.66 -3.31 1.08
C ALA A 92 10.12 -3.19 0.59
N LYS A 93 10.44 -3.70 -0.61
CA LYS A 93 11.80 -3.87 -1.12
C LYS A 93 12.30 -2.71 -1.99
N ILE A 94 11.42 -1.90 -2.57
CA ILE A 94 11.82 -0.83 -3.50
C ILE A 94 12.79 0.18 -2.87
N TRP A 95 12.73 0.40 -1.56
CA TRP A 95 13.47 1.46 -0.88
C TRP A 95 14.95 1.18 -0.65
N ASN A 96 15.29 -0.08 -0.36
CA ASN A 96 16.59 -0.45 0.19
C ASN A 96 17.39 -1.35 -0.76
N CYS A 97 18.70 -1.17 -0.76
CA CYS A 97 19.67 -2.09 -1.35
C CYS A 97 19.77 -3.39 -0.54
N LYS A 98 20.40 -4.43 -1.11
CA LYS A 98 20.58 -5.73 -0.43
C LYS A 98 21.38 -5.64 0.87
N ASN A 99 22.27 -4.64 0.98
CA ASN A 99 23.06 -4.36 2.17
C ASN A 99 22.26 -3.59 3.26
N GLY A 100 21.02 -3.17 2.99
CA GLY A 100 20.15 -2.47 3.93
C GLY A 100 20.10 -0.96 3.75
N ASP A 101 21.02 -0.36 3.00
CA ASP A 101 21.05 1.10 2.79
C ASP A 101 19.87 1.56 1.92
N ILE A 102 19.45 2.82 2.07
CA ILE A 102 18.46 3.42 1.16
C ILE A 102 19.13 3.61 -0.21
N ARG A 103 18.40 3.31 -1.29
CA ARG A 103 18.90 3.46 -2.67
C ARG A 103 19.28 4.90 -2.97
N SER A 104 20.38 5.09 -3.68
CA SER A 104 20.84 6.41 -4.15
C SER A 104 19.79 7.18 -4.94
N GLU A 105 19.02 6.48 -5.76
CA GLU A 105 17.95 7.01 -6.60
C GLU A 105 16.80 7.56 -5.76
N ILE A 106 16.52 6.95 -4.59
CA ILE A 106 15.55 7.48 -3.62
C ILE A 106 16.15 8.68 -2.88
N LEU A 107 17.43 8.60 -2.48
CA LEU A 107 18.12 9.69 -1.76
C LEU A 107 18.28 10.96 -2.60
N ALA A 108 18.29 10.85 -3.94
CA ALA A 108 18.26 11.98 -4.85
C ALA A 108 17.03 12.88 -4.63
N TYR A 109 15.94 12.32 -4.09
CA TYR A 109 14.71 13.02 -3.75
C TYR A 109 14.55 13.23 -2.23
N SER A 110 15.65 13.26 -1.46
CA SER A 110 15.61 13.37 0.00
C SER A 110 14.92 14.64 0.54
N GLN A 111 14.83 15.71 -0.26
CA GLN A 111 14.10 16.93 0.10
C GLN A 111 12.60 16.86 -0.23
N ASN A 112 12.16 15.83 -0.96
CA ASN A 112 10.76 15.61 -1.32
C ASN A 112 10.03 14.92 -0.14
N MET A 113 9.44 15.73 0.73
CA MET A 113 8.73 15.28 1.93
C MET A 113 7.62 14.25 1.67
N PRO A 114 6.82 14.33 0.57
CA PRO A 114 5.89 13.26 0.22
C PRO A 114 6.53 11.88 0.00
N LEU A 115 7.73 11.81 -0.60
CA LEU A 115 8.44 10.54 -0.76
C LEU A 115 8.89 9.97 0.59
N LEU A 116 9.31 10.83 1.52
CA LEU A 116 9.57 10.44 2.91
C LEU A 116 8.28 9.92 3.60
N GLY A 117 7.14 10.55 3.33
CA GLY A 117 5.83 10.08 3.78
C GLY A 117 5.50 8.65 3.30
N LEU A 118 5.80 8.34 2.04
CA LEU A 118 5.67 6.97 1.51
C LEU A 118 6.62 5.98 2.19
N TYR A 119 7.87 6.39 2.42
CA TYR A 119 8.83 5.56 3.14
C TYR A 119 8.36 5.25 4.57
N ASN A 120 7.80 6.24 5.27
CA ASN A 120 7.22 6.04 6.60
C ASN A 120 6.05 5.06 6.58
N ILE A 121 5.17 5.11 5.57
CA ILE A 121 4.13 4.08 5.40
C ILE A 121 4.74 2.69 5.26
N LYS A 122 5.84 2.53 4.51
CA LYS A 122 6.55 1.24 4.45
C LYS A 122 7.02 0.81 5.84
N LEU A 123 7.53 1.72 6.66
CA LEU A 123 7.95 1.38 8.02
C LEU A 123 6.75 0.97 8.88
N ASP A 124 5.62 1.69 8.79
CA ASP A 124 4.42 1.41 9.57
C ASP A 124 3.83 0.03 9.23
N VAL A 125 3.88 -0.35 7.94
CA VAL A 125 3.33 -1.64 7.47
C VAL A 125 4.30 -2.80 7.71
N TYR A 126 5.60 -2.62 7.46
CA TYR A 126 6.56 -3.72 7.40
C TYR A 126 7.59 -3.76 8.54
N GLY A 127 7.66 -2.69 9.33
CA GLY A 127 8.64 -2.46 10.37
C GLY A 127 10.05 -2.18 9.87
N MET A 128 10.95 -1.99 10.83
CA MET A 128 12.40 -1.94 10.64
C MET A 128 13.06 -2.90 11.63
N LYS A 129 14.25 -3.43 11.28
CA LYS A 129 15.01 -4.35 12.16
C LYS A 129 15.85 -3.63 13.22
N THR A 130 15.59 -2.35 13.48
CA THR A 130 16.43 -1.51 14.34
C THR A 130 15.72 -1.15 15.63
N ASP A 131 16.46 -1.13 16.73
CA ASP A 131 15.92 -0.94 18.08
C ASP A 131 15.27 0.43 18.32
N TRP A 132 15.57 1.43 17.47
CA TRP A 132 15.02 2.79 17.60
C TRP A 132 13.66 2.99 16.92
N TYR A 133 13.22 2.08 16.06
CA TYR A 133 11.94 2.22 15.36
C TYR A 133 10.86 1.40 16.08
N VAL A 134 9.86 2.11 16.59
CA VAL A 134 8.68 1.52 17.24
C VAL A 134 7.56 1.45 16.21
N VAL A 135 7.13 0.22 15.88
CA VAL A 135 5.96 0.01 15.01
C VAL A 135 4.71 0.44 15.78
N ASP A 136 3.80 1.17 15.10
CA ASP A 136 2.51 1.50 15.68
C ASP A 136 1.75 0.21 16.05
N GLU A 137 1.26 0.16 17.29
CA GLU A 137 0.42 -0.92 17.81
C GLU A 137 -0.79 -1.19 16.90
N GLN A 138 -1.29 -0.17 16.21
CA GLN A 138 -2.41 -0.30 15.27
C GLN A 138 -2.03 -1.03 13.97
N THR A 139 -0.77 -1.00 13.55
CA THR A 139 -0.30 -1.54 12.27
C THR A 139 0.58 -2.77 12.40
N LYS A 140 0.99 -3.14 13.63
CA LYS A 140 1.91 -4.25 13.91
C LYS A 140 1.51 -5.59 13.29
N ASP A 141 0.21 -5.85 13.16
CA ASP A 141 -0.31 -7.13 12.68
C ASP A 141 -0.40 -7.19 11.16
N LEU A 142 -0.29 -6.05 10.45
CA LEU A 142 -0.58 -5.97 9.02
C LEU A 142 0.31 -6.91 8.20
N LYS A 143 1.63 -6.88 8.43
CA LYS A 143 2.59 -7.75 7.74
C LYS A 143 2.35 -9.23 8.05
N MET A 144 2.06 -9.54 9.32
CA MET A 144 1.78 -10.91 9.73
C MET A 144 0.53 -11.41 8.99
N LEU A 145 -0.56 -10.66 9.02
CA LEU A 145 -1.80 -10.99 8.34
C LEU A 145 -1.60 -11.21 6.84
N ARG A 146 -0.82 -10.37 6.16
CA ARG A 146 -0.47 -10.57 4.74
C ARG A 146 0.17 -11.94 4.52
N ASN A 147 1.15 -12.30 5.35
CA ASN A 147 1.84 -13.59 5.23
C ASN A 147 0.88 -14.77 5.38
N TYR A 148 -0.06 -14.72 6.34
CA TYR A 148 -1.07 -15.77 6.47
C TYR A 148 -2.04 -15.78 5.30
N MET A 149 -2.48 -14.62 4.84
CA MET A 149 -3.42 -14.48 3.72
C MET A 149 -2.87 -15.10 2.44
N GLU A 150 -1.59 -14.90 2.14
CA GLU A 150 -0.99 -15.35 0.88
C GLU A 150 -0.51 -16.80 0.89
N HIS A 151 -0.03 -17.29 2.03
CA HIS A 151 0.74 -18.54 2.05
C HIS A 151 0.23 -19.56 3.08
N LYS A 152 -0.81 -19.24 3.85
CA LYS A 152 -1.27 -20.06 4.98
C LYS A 152 -2.79 -20.06 5.12
N SER A 153 -3.30 -20.71 6.16
CA SER A 153 -4.73 -20.78 6.45
C SER A 153 -5.18 -19.68 7.42
N ILE A 154 -6.36 -19.12 7.17
CA ILE A 154 -7.04 -18.18 8.07
C ILE A 154 -8.44 -18.69 8.37
N ILE A 155 -8.72 -18.90 9.65
CA ILE A 155 -10.04 -19.23 10.18
C ILE A 155 -10.60 -17.98 10.84
N ILE A 156 -11.79 -17.57 10.40
CA ILE A 156 -12.52 -16.48 11.02
C ILE A 156 -13.46 -17.08 12.07
N LYS A 157 -13.23 -16.71 13.33
CA LYS A 157 -14.00 -17.20 14.48
C LYS A 157 -13.87 -16.23 15.65
N ASP A 158 -14.96 -16.01 16.37
CA ASP A 158 -14.92 -15.21 17.59
C ASP A 158 -14.00 -15.80 18.66
N GLY A 159 -13.38 -14.88 19.41
CA GLY A 159 -12.40 -15.19 20.43
C GLY A 159 -11.09 -14.44 20.21
N PRO A 160 -10.10 -14.65 21.09
CA PRO A 160 -8.81 -13.98 20.98
C PRO A 160 -8.03 -14.49 19.76
N MET A 161 -7.31 -13.58 19.10
CA MET A 161 -6.38 -13.94 18.03
C MET A 161 -5.36 -14.97 18.52
N SER A 162 -5.21 -16.07 17.79
CA SER A 162 -4.21 -17.10 18.06
C SER A 162 -3.63 -17.64 16.77
N ARG A 163 -2.37 -18.08 16.80
CA ARG A 163 -1.65 -18.49 15.59
C ARG A 163 -0.71 -19.67 15.85
N THR A 164 -0.62 -20.54 14.85
CA THR A 164 0.40 -21.57 14.69
C THR A 164 1.25 -21.24 13.47
N GLU A 165 2.26 -22.06 13.13
CA GLU A 165 3.04 -21.83 11.91
C GLU A 165 2.18 -21.80 10.64
N TYR A 166 1.06 -22.53 10.57
CA TYR A 166 0.28 -22.71 9.33
C TYR A 166 -1.14 -22.15 9.38
N GLN A 167 -1.61 -21.74 10.55
CA GLN A 167 -2.99 -21.30 10.73
C GLN A 167 -3.07 -20.11 11.67
N LEU A 168 -3.89 -19.14 11.27
CA LEU A 168 -4.30 -18.02 12.10
C LEU A 168 -5.80 -18.13 12.38
N ILE A 169 -6.17 -17.97 13.65
CA ILE A 169 -7.55 -17.74 14.09
C ILE A 169 -7.68 -16.27 14.46
N ILE A 170 -8.65 -15.59 13.85
CA ILE A 170 -8.91 -14.16 14.04
C ILE A 170 -10.41 -13.90 14.03
N SER A 171 -10.90 -12.97 14.84
CA SER A 171 -12.31 -12.57 14.78
C SER A 171 -12.62 -11.78 13.49
N LYS A 172 -13.89 -11.81 13.03
CA LYS A 172 -14.34 -10.97 11.91
C LYS A 172 -14.00 -9.51 12.18
N LYS A 173 -14.25 -9.06 13.41
CA LYS A 173 -14.03 -7.67 13.82
C LYS A 173 -12.57 -7.22 13.77
N GLU A 174 -11.64 -8.05 14.24
CA GLU A 174 -10.21 -7.74 14.18
C GLU A 174 -9.72 -7.70 12.73
N LEU A 175 -10.21 -8.61 11.87
CA LEU A 175 -9.84 -8.61 10.46
C LEU A 175 -10.39 -7.36 9.74
N GLU A 176 -11.65 -6.98 9.99
CA GLU A 176 -12.22 -5.72 9.49
C GLU A 176 -11.37 -4.52 9.89
N LEU A 177 -11.05 -4.40 11.18
CA LEU A 177 -10.28 -3.28 11.71
C LEU A 177 -8.90 -3.18 11.05
N ASN A 178 -8.19 -4.30 10.91
CA ASN A 178 -6.92 -4.35 10.19
C ASN A 178 -7.07 -3.99 8.70
N THR A 179 -8.16 -4.43 8.06
CA THR A 179 -8.44 -4.11 6.65
C THR A 179 -8.76 -2.62 6.46
N ILE A 180 -9.52 -2.01 7.37
CA ILE A 180 -9.80 -0.56 7.37
C ILE A 180 -8.52 0.24 7.55
N ARG A 181 -7.67 -0.14 8.52
CA ARG A 181 -6.37 0.52 8.76
C ARG A 181 -5.47 0.43 7.52
N LEU A 182 -5.41 -0.75 6.90
CA LEU A 182 -4.67 -0.95 5.67
C LEU A 182 -5.22 -0.04 4.54
N ALA A 183 -6.54 0.04 4.39
CA ALA A 183 -7.18 0.92 3.40
C ALA A 183 -6.82 2.41 3.64
N GLN A 184 -6.77 2.85 4.89
CA GLN A 184 -6.35 4.22 5.25
C GLN A 184 -4.90 4.49 4.84
N LEU A 185 -3.98 3.56 5.14
CA LEU A 185 -2.58 3.67 4.73
C LEU A 185 -2.41 3.68 3.20
N VAL A 186 -3.17 2.85 2.48
CA VAL A 186 -3.15 2.87 1.00
C VAL A 186 -3.65 4.21 0.47
N ARG A 187 -4.72 4.77 1.05
CA ARG A 187 -5.21 6.13 0.70
C ARG A 187 -4.12 7.18 0.89
N CYS A 188 -3.43 7.15 2.04
CA CYS A 188 -2.30 8.04 2.32
C CYS A 188 -1.18 7.87 1.30
N ALA A 189 -0.83 6.62 0.94
CA ALA A 189 0.19 6.35 -0.06
C ALA A 189 -0.18 6.89 -1.44
N ILE A 190 -1.44 6.77 -1.88
CA ILE A 190 -1.90 7.35 -3.16
C ILE A 190 -1.76 8.88 -3.15
N ILE A 191 -2.12 9.52 -2.03
CA ILE A 191 -1.97 10.97 -1.87
C ILE A 191 -0.50 11.38 -1.89
N TYR A 192 0.36 10.68 -1.13
CA TYR A 192 1.78 10.97 -1.11
C TYR A 192 2.47 10.71 -2.44
N LEU A 193 2.08 9.66 -3.19
CA LEU A 193 2.57 9.41 -4.54
C LEU A 193 2.24 10.57 -5.47
N CYS A 194 0.98 11.03 -5.47
CA CYS A 194 0.55 12.16 -6.27
C CYS A 194 1.34 13.44 -5.94
N ASN A 195 1.53 13.73 -4.65
CA ASN A 195 2.28 14.91 -4.22
C ASN A 195 3.78 14.77 -4.54
N PHE A 196 4.35 13.58 -4.40
CA PHE A 196 5.73 13.30 -4.78
C PHE A 196 5.97 13.68 -6.25
N VAL A 197 5.12 13.18 -7.15
CA VAL A 197 5.20 13.48 -8.59
C VAL A 197 5.03 14.99 -8.83
N LEU A 198 4.07 15.65 -8.17
CA LEU A 198 3.85 17.09 -8.32
C LEU A 198 5.11 17.90 -7.97
N HIS A 199 5.74 17.60 -6.85
CA HIS A 199 6.98 18.27 -6.46
C HIS A 199 8.14 17.94 -7.40
N ALA A 200 8.28 16.68 -7.82
CA ALA A 200 9.35 16.27 -8.73
C ALA A 200 9.21 16.93 -10.12
N GLU A 201 7.99 17.06 -10.66
CA GLU A 201 7.74 17.78 -11.91
C GLU A 201 7.96 19.29 -11.75
N PHE A 202 7.54 19.88 -10.63
CA PHE A 202 7.81 21.29 -10.35
C PHE A 202 9.30 21.60 -10.35
N ASP A 203 10.12 20.76 -9.72
CA ASP A 203 11.58 20.93 -9.66
C ASP A 203 12.22 20.82 -11.05
N LYS A 204 11.73 19.92 -11.93
CA LYS A 204 12.19 19.83 -13.34
C LYS A 204 11.96 21.12 -14.14
N HIS A 205 10.92 21.87 -13.80
CA HIS A 205 10.56 23.12 -14.50
C HIS A 205 11.34 24.35 -14.02
N HIS A 206 11.95 24.30 -12.84
CA HIS A 206 12.62 25.43 -12.20
C HIS A 206 14.13 25.20 -12.02
N LEU A 207 14.67 24.18 -12.68
CA LEU A 207 16.11 23.92 -12.90
C LEU A 207 16.51 24.32 -14.32
#